data_AF-A0AA96PP55-F1
#
_entry.id   AF-A0AA96PP55-F1
#
_cell.length_a   1.000
_cell.length_b   1.000
_cell.length_c   1.000
_cell.angle_alpha   90.00
_cell.angle_beta   90.00
_cell.angle_gamma   90.00
#
_symmetry.space_group_name_H-M   'P 1'
#
loop_
_entity.id
_entity.type
_entity.pdbx_description
1 polymer ?
#
loop_
_entity_poly.entity_id
_entity_poly.type
_entity_poly.pdbx_seq_one_letter_code
_entity_poly.pdbx_strand_id
1 'polypeptide(L)' 'MTNIENKPKAQLTRELSEVLAEGREKYGENLIVVNRGTEAHPNWIAVHQTQKGSGGIKTPDMFDPSWYKNPAT' A
#
# COMPACT_ATOMS: atom_id res chain seq x y z
N MET A 1 32.24 0.79 12.39
CA MET A 1 31.46 1.82 11.70
C MET A 1 31.11 1.29 10.32
N THR A 2 29.86 0.91 10.09
CA THR A 2 29.40 0.53 8.74
C THR A 2 29.07 1.81 7.99
N ASN A 3 29.84 2.14 6.97
CA ASN A 3 29.45 3.18 6.01
C ASN A 3 28.19 2.69 5.29
N ILE A 4 27.04 3.27 5.63
CA ILE A 4 25.79 3.03 4.92
C ILE A 4 25.86 3.86 3.65
N GLU A 5 26.30 3.25 2.56
CA GLU A 5 26.26 3.87 1.24
C GLU A 5 24.82 3.87 0.74
N ASN A 6 24.16 5.03 0.85
CA ASN A 6 22.83 5.23 0.30
C ASN A 6 22.95 5.33 -1.22
N LYS A 7 22.09 4.59 -1.94
CA LYS A 7 21.99 4.71 -3.40
C LYS A 7 21.66 6.16 -3.77
N PRO A 8 22.26 6.72 -4.85
CA PRO A 8 21.91 8.05 -5.31
C PRO A 8 20.45 8.10 -5.74
N LYS A 9 19.78 9.22 -5.47
CA LYS A 9 18.36 9.43 -5.78
C LYS A 9 18.01 9.09 -7.24
N ALA A 10 18.88 9.45 -8.19
CA ALA A 10 18.67 9.17 -9.61
C ALA A 10 18.57 7.66 -9.91
N GLN A 11 19.39 6.85 -9.22
CA GLN A 11 19.35 5.40 -9.36
C GLN A 11 18.05 4.83 -8.77
N LEU A 12 17.65 5.30 -7.58
CA LEU A 12 16.40 4.88 -6.94
C LEU A 12 15.17 5.21 -7.80
N THR A 13 15.15 6.39 -8.42
CA THR A 13 14.06 6.79 -9.33
C THR A 13 13.99 5.89 -10.55
N ARG A 14 15.15 5.51 -11.12
CA ARG A 14 15.21 4.61 -12.27
C ARG A 14 14.72 3.21 -11.93
N GLU A 15 15.22 2.62 -10.85
CA GLU A 15 14.77 1.31 -10.36
C GLU A 15 13.26 1.29 -10.10
N LEU A 16 12.72 2.35 -9.48
CA LEU A 16 11.28 2.48 -9.26
C LEU A 16 10.48 2.56 -10.57
N SER A 17 11.01 3.25 -11.57
CA SER A 17 10.37 3.38 -12.89
C SER A 17 10.32 2.05 -13.63
N GLU A 18 11.40 1.26 -13.54
CA GLU A 18 11.49 -0.09 -14.11
C GLU A 18 10.46 -1.03 -13.45
N VAL A 19 10.36 -1.00 -12.12
CA VAL A 19 9.39 -1.79 -11.35
C VAL A 19 7.94 -1.40 -11.69
N LEU A 20 7.67 -0.11 -11.88
CA LEU A 20 6.34 0.36 -12.29
C LEU A 20 5.98 -0.11 -13.71
N ALA A 21 6.92 -0.08 -14.64
CA ALA A 21 6.70 -0.56 -16.00
C ALA A 21 6.39 -2.07 -16.02
N GLU A 22 7.21 -2.87 -15.32
CA GLU A 22 7.00 -4.31 -15.18
C GLU A 22 5.67 -4.63 -14.48
N GLY A 23 5.36 -3.89 -13.41
CA GLY A 23 4.12 -4.05 -12.67
C GLY A 23 2.88 -3.76 -13.53
N ARG A 24 2.93 -2.71 -14.36
CA ARG A 24 1.84 -2.37 -15.28
C ARG A 24 1.64 -3.43 -16.35
N GLU A 25 2.72 -3.99 -16.87
CA GLU A 25 2.67 -5.09 -17.83
C GLU A 25 2.02 -6.35 -17.23
N LYS A 26 2.35 -6.67 -15.98
CA LYS A 26 1.87 -7.89 -15.30
C LYS A 26 0.47 -7.78 -14.71
N TYR A 27 0.15 -6.64 -14.11
CA TYR A 27 -1.02 -6.48 -13.23
C TYR A 27 -1.99 -5.39 -13.70
N GLY A 28 -1.67 -4.66 -14.77
CA GLY A 28 -2.47 -3.55 -15.27
C GLY A 28 -2.59 -2.43 -14.23
N GLU A 29 -3.81 -1.98 -13.97
CA GLU A 29 -4.10 -0.92 -12.99
C GLU A 29 -4.15 -1.43 -11.54
N ASN A 30 -4.27 -2.75 -11.35
CA ASN A 30 -4.39 -3.37 -10.03
C ASN A 30 -3.01 -3.72 -9.45
N LEU A 31 -2.12 -2.73 -9.35
CA LEU A 31 -0.78 -2.89 -8.81
C LEU A 31 -0.54 -1.95 -7.63
N ILE A 32 0.27 -2.39 -6.68
CA ILE A 32 0.93 -1.51 -5.72
C ILE A 32 2.43 -1.77 -5.75
N VAL A 33 3.21 -0.74 -5.40
CA VAL A 33 4.66 -0.88 -5.20
C VAL A 33 4.95 -0.93 -3.72
N VAL A 34 5.73 -1.92 -3.30
CA VAL A 34 6.13 -2.08 -1.89
C VAL A 34 7.65 -2.10 -1.76
N ASN A 35 8.15 -1.47 -0.69
CA ASN A 35 9.54 -1.62 -0.30
C ASN A 35 9.68 -2.88 0.57
N ARG A 36 10.41 -3.89 0.08
CA ARG A 36 10.79 -5.08 0.87
C ARG A 36 12.15 -4.94 1.57
N GLY A 37 12.88 -3.88 1.28
CA GLY A 37 14.15 -3.55 1.91
C GLY A 37 13.95 -2.66 3.13
N THR A 38 14.95 -1.83 3.40
CA THR A 38 14.90 -0.81 4.45
C THR A 38 14.69 0.57 3.84
N GLU A 39 14.51 1.59 4.67
CA GLU A 39 14.46 2.98 4.20
C GLU A 39 15.80 3.40 3.57
N ALA A 40 16.93 2.99 4.17
CA ALA A 40 18.27 3.28 3.66
C ALA A 40 18.65 2.44 2.41
N HIS A 41 18.14 1.22 2.33
CA HIS A 41 18.38 0.30 1.23
C HIS A 41 17.05 -0.24 0.70
N PRO A 42 16.32 0.58 -0.09
CA PRO A 42 15.03 0.17 -0.61
C PRO A 42 15.18 -0.94 -1.64
N ASN A 43 14.20 -1.86 -1.63
CA ASN A 43 14.03 -2.92 -2.61
C ASN A 43 12.58 -2.88 -3.09
N TRP A 44 12.35 -2.13 -4.17
CA TRP A 44 11.02 -1.91 -4.73
C TRP A 44 10.57 -3.14 -5.51
N ILE A 45 9.34 -3.58 -5.26
CA ILE A 45 8.71 -4.61 -6.08
C ILE A 45 7.26 -4.22 -6.40
N ALA A 46 6.77 -4.64 -7.56
CA ALA A 46 5.37 -4.55 -7.90
C ALA A 46 4.65 -5.81 -7.41
N VAL A 47 3.49 -5.63 -6.78
CA VAL A 47 2.62 -6.74 -6.37
C VAL A 47 1.20 -6.49 -6.83
N HIS A 48 0.50 -7.57 -7.17
CA HIS A 48 -0.91 -7.50 -7.54
C HIS A 48 -1.75 -7.05 -6.34
N GLN A 49 -2.46 -5.93 -6.51
CA GLN A 49 -3.44 -5.48 -5.55
C GLN A 49 -4.73 -6.27 -5.80
N THR A 50 -4.99 -7.26 -4.95
CA THR A 50 -6.32 -7.86 -4.91
C THR A 50 -7.29 -6.77 -4.46
N GLN A 51 -8.29 -6.45 -5.28
CA GLN A 51 -9.35 -5.51 -4.90
C GLN A 51 -9.91 -5.99 -3.56
N LYS A 52 -9.70 -5.21 -2.49
CA LYS A 52 -10.46 -5.42 -1.26
C LYS A 52 -11.91 -5.21 -1.68
N GLY A 53 -12.70 -6.28 -1.65
CA GLY A 53 -14.15 -6.18 -1.82
C GLY A 53 -14.70 -5.13 -0.86
N SER A 54 -15.92 -4.65 -1.11
CA SER A 54 -16.61 -3.58 -0.39
C SER A 54 -16.91 -3.86 1.09
N GLY A 55 -16.06 -4.62 1.80
CA GLY A 55 -15.99 -4.69 3.25
C GLY A 55 -15.51 -3.37 3.82
N GLY A 56 -16.25 -2.30 3.49
CA GLY A 56 -16.13 -1.02 4.13
C GLY A 56 -16.16 -1.26 5.63
N ILE A 57 -15.16 -0.73 6.31
CA ILE A 57 -15.34 -0.41 7.72
C ILE A 57 -16.54 0.53 7.72
N LYS A 58 -17.72 0.02 8.11
CA LYS A 58 -18.80 0.91 8.51
C LYS A 58 -18.21 1.68 9.67
N THR A 59 -17.79 2.92 9.42
CA THR A 59 -17.71 3.91 10.50
C THR A 59 -19.04 3.78 11.23
N PRO A 60 -19.04 3.46 12.54
CA PRO A 60 -20.26 3.50 13.32
C PRO A 60 -20.85 4.88 13.09
N ASP A 61 -21.97 4.94 12.37
CA ASP A 61 -22.67 6.19 12.19
C ASP A 61 -23.22 6.54 13.57
N MET A 62 -22.75 7.66 14.14
CA MET A 62 -23.22 8.14 15.45
C MET A 62 -24.74 8.42 15.43
N PHE A 63 -25.32 8.54 14.23
CA PHE A 63 -26.75 8.69 13.98
C PHE A 63 -27.44 7.37 13.59
N ASP A 64 -26.74 6.22 13.64
CA ASP A 64 -27.36 4.91 13.42
C ASP A 64 -28.45 4.69 14.49
N PRO A 65 -29.72 4.51 14.10
CA PRO A 65 -30.82 4.32 15.05
C PRO A 65 -30.67 3.07 15.94
N SER A 66 -29.81 2.11 15.54
CA SER A 66 -29.50 0.94 16.35
C SER A 66 -28.69 1.26 17.61
N TRP A 67 -28.00 2.40 17.67
CA TRP A 67 -27.29 2.88 18.87
C TRP A 67 -28.24 3.24 20.01
N TYR A 68 -29.41 3.82 19.69
CA TYR A 68 -30.38 4.31 20.67
C TYR A 68 -31.41 3.25 21.08
N LYS A 69 -31.31 2.02 20.58
CA LYS A 69 -32.16 0.92 21.04
C LYS A 69 -31.69 0.43 22.41
N ASN A 70 -32.14 1.12 23.44
CA ASN A 70 -32.05 0.64 24.82
C ASN A 70 -33.15 -0.41 25.03
N PRO A 71 -32.83 -1.70 25.32
CA PRO A 71 -33.83 -2.69 25.69
C PRO A 71 -34.19 -2.48 27.17
N ALA A 72 -34.93 -1.42 27.48
CA ALA A 72 -35.58 -1.27 28.77
C ALA A 72 -36.93 -1.99 28.71
N THR A 73 -36.94 -3.24 29.20
CA THR A 73 -38.15 -3.94 29.67
C THR A 73 -38.03 -4.04 31.17
#